data_AF-A0A4Q5QJY7-F1
#
_entry.id   AF-A0A4Q5QJY7-F1
#
_cell.length_a   1.000
_cell.length_b   1.000
_cell.length_c   1.000
_cell.angle_alpha   90.00
_cell.angle_beta   90.00
_cell.angle_gamma   90.00
#
_symmetry.space_group_name_H-M   'P 1'
#
loop_
_entity.id
_entity.type
_entity.pdbx_description
1 polymer ?
#
loop_
_entity_poly.entity_id
_entity_poly.type
_entity_poly.pdbx_seq_one_letter_code
_entity_poly.pdbx_strand_id
1 'polypeptide(L)' 'MKFYEKFPQLKEKDFLAQILTNTVFSTMALENQHVSELKVHEIVLSLLNEQELKGNQFFSNQMI' A
#
# COMPACT_ATOMS: atom_id res chain seq x y z
N MET A 1 -6.95 -21.24 1.94
CA MET A 1 -6.95 -20.00 2.74
C MET A 1 -6.94 -18.82 1.79
N LYS A 2 -7.82 -17.84 2.02
CA LYS A 2 -7.80 -16.57 1.30
C LYS A 2 -6.56 -15.78 1.76
N PHE A 3 -5.97 -14.98 0.87
CA PHE A 3 -4.73 -14.23 1.15
C PHE A 3 -4.80 -13.40 2.44
N TYR A 4 -5.92 -12.70 2.67
CA TYR A 4 -6.16 -11.90 3.87
C TYR A 4 -6.48 -12.71 5.14
N GLU A 5 -6.76 -14.01 5.02
CA GLU A 5 -6.85 -14.90 6.19
C GLU A 5 -5.44 -15.29 6.68
N LYS A 6 -4.48 -15.39 5.75
CA LYS A 6 -3.07 -15.64 6.07
C LYS A 6 -2.37 -14.38 6.59
N PHE A 7 -2.78 -13.20 6.12
CA PHE A 7 -2.16 -11.93 6.46
C PHE A 7 -3.22 -10.91 6.92
N PRO A 8 -3.80 -11.09 8.11
CA PRO A 8 -4.89 -10.23 8.60
C PRO A 8 -4.44 -8.77 8.80
N GLN A 9 -3.17 -8.55 9.13
CA GLN A 9 -2.57 -7.22 9.35
C GLN A 9 -2.65 -6.31 8.11
N LEU A 10 -2.74 -6.89 6.90
CA LEU A 10 -2.89 -6.11 5.66
C LEU A 10 -4.24 -5.38 5.54
N LYS A 11 -5.20 -5.71 6.41
CA LYS A 11 -6.46 -4.96 6.54
C LYS A 11 -6.28 -3.66 7.33
N GLU A 12 -5.25 -3.58 8.16
CA GLU A 12 -4.92 -2.38 8.92
C GLU A 12 -4.21 -1.38 8.00
N LYS A 13 -4.86 -0.24 7.75
CA LYS A 13 -4.40 0.76 6.79
C LYS A 13 -2.99 1.26 7.08
N ASP A 14 -2.67 1.50 8.36
CA ASP A 14 -1.35 1.98 8.77
C ASP A 14 -0.26 0.94 8.50
N PHE A 15 -0.56 -0.33 8.76
CA PHE A 15 0.37 -1.43 8.47
C PHE A 15 0.60 -1.59 6.97
N LEU A 16 -0.48 -1.53 6.17
CA LEU A 16 -0.39 -1.58 4.72
C LEU A 16 0.40 -0.38 4.16
N ALA A 17 0.13 0.82 4.66
CA ALA A 17 0.84 2.03 4.26
C ALA A 17 2.34 1.93 4.56
N GLN A 18 2.70 1.41 5.74
CA GLN A 18 4.09 1.21 6.13
C GLN A 18 4.81 0.19 5.23
N ILE A 19 4.20 -0.98 4.97
CA ILE A 19 4.80 -2.00 4.09
C ILE A 19 4.99 -1.45 2.68
N LEU A 20 3.99 -0.76 2.13
CA LEU A 20 4.08 -0.18 0.79
C LEU A 20 5.15 0.90 0.73
N THR A 21 5.22 1.78 1.73
CA THR A 21 6.24 2.82 1.85
C THR A 21 7.64 2.21 1.83
N ASN A 22 7.90 1.24 2.71
CA ASN A 22 9.20 0.59 2.81
C ASN A 22 9.60 -0.13 1.52
N THR A 23 8.62 -0.80 0.88
CA THR A 23 8.84 -1.56 -0.36
C THR A 23 9.20 -0.61 -1.51
N VAL A 24 8.42 0.45 -1.70
CA VAL A 24 8.65 1.44 -2.75
C VAL A 24 9.94 2.20 -2.51
N PHE A 25 10.16 2.72 -1.29
CA PHE A 25 11.38 3.44 -0.94
C PHE A 25 12.63 2.59 -1.15
N SER A 26 12.63 1.32 -0.70
CA SER A 26 13.77 0.42 -0.90
C SER A 26 14.02 0.12 -2.38
N THR A 27 12.96 -0.09 -3.16
CA THR A 27 13.08 -0.33 -4.62
C THR A 27 13.63 0.91 -5.33
N MET A 28 13.14 2.11 -4.99
CA MET A 28 13.65 3.37 -5.53
C MET A 28 15.14 3.55 -5.22
N ALA A 29 15.57 3.22 -3.99
CA ALA A 29 16.98 3.28 -3.61
C ALA A 29 17.86 2.32 -4.44
N LEU A 30 17.36 1.11 -4.73
CA LEU A 30 18.07 0.14 -5.59
C LEU A 30 18.21 0.65 -7.03
N GLU A 31 17.24 1.43 -7.51
CA GLU A 31 17.23 2.08 -8.83
C GLU A 31 17.96 3.45 -8.84
N ASN A 32 18.75 3.75 -7.80
CA ASN A 32 19.46 5.05 -7.62
C ASN A 32 18.53 6.27 -7.63
N GLN A 33 17.26 6.11 -7.28
CA GLN A 33 16.31 7.21 -7.12
C GLN A 33 16.34 7.70 -5.67
N HIS A 34 16.84 8.91 -5.47
CA HIS A 34 16.92 9.53 -4.15
C HIS A 34 15.67 10.37 -3.87
N VAL A 35 14.66 9.74 -3.27
CA VAL A 35 13.44 10.40 -2.79
C VAL A 35 13.32 10.19 -1.29
N SER A 36 12.94 11.23 -0.54
CA SER A 36 12.76 11.10 0.91
C SER A 36 11.64 10.11 1.24
N GLU A 37 11.86 9.26 2.24
CA GLU A 37 10.85 8.29 2.70
C GLU A 37 9.53 8.96 3.08
N LEU A 38 9.57 10.13 3.75
CA LEU A 38 8.39 10.92 4.08
C LEU A 38 7.54 11.23 2.83
N LYS A 39 8.19 11.55 1.71
CA LYS A 39 7.49 11.84 0.46
C LYS A 39 6.85 10.60 -0.14
N VAL A 40 7.52 9.46 -0.06
CA VAL A 40 6.95 8.17 -0.48
C VAL A 40 5.73 7.84 0.39
N HIS A 41 5.83 8.03 1.70
CA HIS A 41 4.75 7.80 2.64
C HIS A 41 3.51 8.67 2.35
N GLU A 42 3.70 9.96 2.08
CA GLU A 42 2.61 10.86 1.67
C GLU A 42 1.90 10.38 0.40
N ILE A 43 2.67 9.94 -0.61
CA ILE A 43 2.12 9.44 -1.87
C ILE A 43 1.31 8.15 -1.62
N VAL A 44 1.87 7.22 -0.86
CA VAL A 44 1.21 5.95 -0.50
C VAL A 44 -0.09 6.23 0.25
N LEU A 45 -0.07 7.10 1.26
CA LEU A 45 -1.29 7.45 2.00
C LEU A 45 -2.33 8.12 1.11
N SER A 46 -1.94 9.05 0.24
CA SER A 46 -2.86 9.69 -0.71
C SER A 46 -3.56 8.65 -1.59
N LEU A 47 -2.80 7.71 -2.15
CA LEU A 47 -3.35 6.66 -2.98
C LEU A 47 -4.29 5.74 -2.20
N LEU A 48 -3.93 5.32 -0.99
CA LEU A 48 -4.81 4.50 -0.16
C LEU A 48 -6.11 5.24 0.20
N ASN A 49 -6.04 6.53 0.51
CA ASN A 49 -7.22 7.38 0.77
C ASN A 49 -8.12 7.49 -0.48
N GLU A 50 -7.53 7.75 -1.65
CA GLU A 50 -8.28 7.82 -2.91
C GLU A 50 -8.99 6.50 -3.24
N GLN A 51 -8.37 5.36 -2.93
CA GLN A 51 -8.97 4.05 -3.17
C GLN A 51 -10.07 3.73 -2.15
N GLU A 52 -9.91 4.13 -0.90
CA GLU A 52 -10.95 4.04 0.13
C GLU A 52 -12.20 4.86 -0.27
N LEU A 53 -12.00 6.07 -0.79
CA LEU A 53 -13.08 6.92 -1.31
C LEU A 53 -13.83 6.29 -2.50
N LYS A 54 -13.16 5.43 -3.28
CA LYS A 54 -13.79 4.67 -4.38
C LYS A 54 -14.56 3.44 -3.90
N GLY A 55 -14.56 3.14 -2.60
CA GLY A 55 -15.33 2.07 -1.98
C GLY A 55 -14.74 0.67 -2.21
N ASN A 56 -15.56 -0.37 -2.00
CA ASN A 56 -15.15 -1.78 -1.96
C ASN A 56 -14.40 -2.32 -3.20
N GLN A 57 -14.29 -1.56 -4.32
CA GLN A 57 -13.59 -1.99 -5.53
C GLN A 57 -12.12 -2.37 -5.30
N PHE A 58 -11.47 -1.89 -4.23
CA PHE A 58 -10.09 -2.26 -3.94
C PHE A 58 -9.90 -3.72 -3.47
N PHE A 59 -10.87 -4.26 -2.71
CA PHE A 59 -10.80 -5.62 -2.15
C PHE A 59 -11.74 -6.61 -2.83
N SER A 60 -12.61 -6.14 -3.73
CA SER A 60 -13.63 -6.94 -4.40
C SER A 60 -13.26 -7.36 -5.83
N ASN A 61 -11.97 -7.50 -6.15
CA ASN A 61 -11.52 -8.24 -7.33
C ASN A 61 -11.72 -9.77 -7.16
N GLN A 62 -12.91 -10.14 -6.70
CA GLN A 62 -13.58 -11.43 -6.90
C GLN A 62 -14.84 -11.14 -7.71
N MET A 63 -14.69 -11.05 -9.03
CA MET A 63 -15.65 -11.48 -10.06
C MET A 63 -15.19 -10.92 -11.41
N ILE A 64 -14.49 -11.75 -12.19
CA ILE A 64 -15.01 -12.49 -13.35
C ILE A 64 -14.07 -13.68 -13.57
#